data_AF-A0A142CHB5-F1
#
_entry.id   AF-A0A142CHB5-F1
#
_cell.length_a   1.000
_cell.length_b   1.000
_cell.length_c   1.000
_cell.angle_alpha   90.00
_cell.angle_beta   90.00
_cell.angle_gamma   90.00
#
_symmetry.space_group_name_H-M   'P 1'
#
loop_
_entity.id
_entity.type
_entity.pdbx_description
1 polymer ?
#
loop_
_entity_poly.entity_id
_entity_poly.type
_entity_poly.pdbx_seq_one_letter_code
_entity_poly.pdbx_strand_id
1 'polypeptide(L)'
;MNARRRFLQGTATTGIAAATLVAFPLSIRRALAIPANNRTGTIRDVEHIVILMQENRSFDNYFGTLRGVRGFGDRFGIPLPNALPVWQQRNATGALVLPYHLDGSKGNAQRVSGTPHSWDDGQNAWDGGRMYQWPRYKNTASMGYFRESELPFQFALVNSVSICA
;
A
#
# COMPACT_ATOMS: atom_id res chain seq x y z
N MET A 1 -20.44 -26.47 34.46
CA MET A 1 -20.07 -25.40 33.50
C MET A 1 -19.78 -26.02 32.13
N ASN A 2 -20.65 -25.75 31.16
CA ASN A 2 -21.04 -26.64 30.05
C ASN A 2 -20.02 -26.81 28.90
N ALA A 3 -19.76 -28.06 28.51
CA ALA A 3 -18.93 -28.47 27.37
C ALA A 3 -19.37 -27.85 26.02
N ARG A 4 -20.67 -27.56 25.84
CA ARG A 4 -21.20 -26.89 24.64
C ARG A 4 -20.66 -25.47 24.44
N ARG A 5 -20.46 -24.70 25.52
CA ARG A 5 -19.92 -23.32 25.41
C ARG A 5 -18.44 -23.36 25.01
N ARG A 6 -17.67 -24.29 25.57
CA ARG A 6 -16.27 -24.53 25.17
C ARG A 6 -16.14 -25.06 23.75
N PHE A 7 -17.04 -25.94 23.32
CA PHE A 7 -17.07 -26.42 21.94
C PHE A 7 -17.36 -25.30 20.94
N LEU A 8 -18.38 -24.48 21.18
CA LEU A 8 -18.71 -23.33 20.30
C LEU A 8 -17.62 -22.25 20.29
N GLN A 9 -16.97 -22.00 21.44
CA GLN A 9 -15.80 -21.11 21.50
C GLN A 9 -14.63 -21.72 20.72
N GLY A 10 -14.36 -23.02 20.90
CA GLY A 10 -13.29 -23.74 20.22
C GLY A 10 -13.47 -23.80 18.71
N THR A 11 -14.66 -24.16 18.23
CA THR A 11 -14.98 -24.26 16.79
C THR A 11 -15.08 -22.90 16.11
N ALA A 12 -15.56 -21.86 16.81
CA ALA A 12 -15.50 -20.49 16.30
C ALA A 12 -14.04 -20.01 16.17
N THR A 13 -13.17 -20.34 17.12
CA THR A 13 -11.75 -19.92 17.05
C THR A 13 -10.92 -20.71 16.03
N THR A 14 -11.14 -22.01 15.88
CA THR A 14 -10.33 -22.87 14.98
C THR A 14 -10.83 -22.87 13.54
N GLY A 15 -12.15 -22.84 13.33
CA GLY A 15 -12.75 -22.81 11.98
C GLY A 15 -12.53 -21.47 11.27
N ILE A 16 -12.64 -20.35 12.00
CA ILE A 16 -12.43 -19.01 11.43
C ILE A 16 -10.95 -18.77 11.12
N ALA A 17 -10.03 -19.14 12.01
CA ALA A 17 -8.60 -18.97 11.80
C ALA A 17 -8.06 -19.78 10.61
N ALA A 18 -8.58 -21.00 10.40
CA ALA A 18 -8.20 -21.83 9.25
C ALA A 18 -8.71 -21.27 7.91
N ALA A 19 -9.93 -20.71 7.89
CA ALA A 19 -10.51 -20.12 6.68
C ALA A 19 -9.80 -18.83 6.24
N THR A 20 -9.34 -18.00 7.18
CA THR A 20 -8.61 -16.75 6.87
C THR A 20 -7.23 -17.01 6.27
N LEU A 21 -6.59 -18.14 6.60
CA LEU A 21 -5.27 -18.48 6.06
C LEU A 21 -5.30 -18.82 4.56
N VAL A 22 -6.40 -19.38 4.04
CA VAL A 22 -6.52 -19.77 2.62
C VAL A 22 -6.47 -18.56 1.67
N ALA A 23 -6.86 -17.37 2.15
CA ALA A 23 -6.81 -16.14 1.38
C ALA A 23 -5.38 -15.66 1.08
N PHE A 24 -4.37 -16.15 1.82
CA PHE A 24 -2.97 -15.74 1.62
C PHE A 24 -2.21 -16.67 0.65
N PRO A 25 -1.26 -16.13 -0.14
CA PRO A 25 -0.25 -16.91 -0.83
C PRO A 25 0.46 -17.92 0.08
N LEU A 26 0.90 -19.05 -0.50
CA LEU A 26 1.47 -20.16 0.29
C LEU A 26 2.72 -19.75 1.08
N SER A 27 3.55 -18.84 0.56
CA SER A 27 4.73 -18.33 1.26
C SER A 27 4.36 -17.55 2.52
N ILE A 28 3.35 -16.68 2.44
CA ILE A 28 2.84 -15.90 3.59
C ILE A 28 2.22 -16.84 4.62
N ARG A 29 1.41 -17.82 4.19
CA ARG A 29 0.85 -18.85 5.09
C ARG A 29 1.94 -19.59 5.86
N ARG A 30 2.99 -20.03 5.17
CA ARG A 30 4.11 -20.73 5.80
C ARG A 30 4.83 -19.84 6.81
N ALA A 31 5.03 -18.56 6.48
CA ALA A 31 5.65 -17.61 7.39
C ALA A 31 4.81 -17.37 8.65
N LEU A 32 3.49 -17.16 8.50
CA LEU A 32 2.58 -16.97 9.63
C LEU A 32 2.43 -18.21 10.54
N ALA A 33 2.70 -19.40 10.01
CA ALA A 33 2.67 -20.64 10.79
C ALA A 33 3.93 -20.84 11.66
N ILE A 34 4.99 -20.05 11.45
CA ILE A 34 6.20 -20.12 12.26
C ILE A 34 5.91 -19.44 13.61
N PRO A 35 6.06 -20.14 14.75
CA PRO A 35 5.86 -19.54 16.05
C PRO A 35 6.90 -18.43 16.28
N ALA A 36 6.44 -17.29 16.80
CA ALA A 36 7.33 -16.19 17.14
C ALA A 36 8.29 -16.59 18.27
N ASN A 37 9.58 -16.26 18.13
CA ASN A 37 10.57 -16.40 19.19
C ASN A 37 10.39 -15.26 20.20
N ASN A 38 9.77 -15.56 21.35
CA ASN A 38 9.44 -14.57 22.39
C ASN A 38 10.18 -14.88 23.70
N ARG A 39 11.50 -15.10 23.64
CA ARG A 39 12.31 -15.44 24.82
C ARG A 39 12.29 -14.33 25.89
N THR A 40 12.36 -13.07 25.48
CA THR A 40 12.34 -11.90 26.35
C THR A 40 11.16 -10.97 26.10
N GLY A 41 10.48 -11.09 24.95
CA GLY A 41 9.41 -10.18 24.52
C GLY A 41 9.93 -8.80 24.11
N THR A 42 11.22 -8.67 23.82
CA THR A 42 11.87 -7.42 23.43
C THR A 42 12.54 -7.55 22.06
N ILE A 43 13.01 -6.45 21.48
CA ILE A 43 13.76 -6.46 20.21
C ILE A 43 15.00 -7.37 20.24
N ARG A 44 15.50 -7.73 21.44
CA ARG A 44 16.63 -8.66 21.61
C ARG A 44 16.33 -10.10 21.17
N ASP A 45 15.06 -10.43 20.93
CA ASP A 45 14.67 -11.74 20.38
C ASP A 45 14.80 -11.80 18.84
N VAL A 46 15.09 -10.67 18.16
CA VAL A 46 15.37 -10.64 16.71
C VAL A 46 16.82 -11.01 16.45
N GLU A 47 17.04 -12.17 15.84
CA GLU A 47 18.38 -12.71 15.54
C GLU A 47 18.87 -12.36 14.13
N HIS A 48 17.95 -12.19 13.18
CA HIS A 48 18.27 -11.94 11.78
C HIS A 48 17.35 -10.88 11.18
N ILE A 49 17.94 -9.97 10.41
CA ILE A 49 17.23 -8.96 9.63
C ILE A 49 17.54 -9.20 8.16
N VAL A 50 16.51 -9.47 7.38
CA VAL A 50 16.59 -9.58 5.92
C VAL A 50 15.92 -8.35 5.32
N ILE A 51 16.68 -7.56 4.56
CA ILE A 51 16.19 -6.34 3.94
C ILE A 51 15.97 -6.62 2.45
N LEU A 52 14.70 -6.57 2.02
CA LEU A 52 14.33 -6.64 0.61
C LEU A 52 14.04 -5.22 0.10
N MET A 53 14.93 -4.70 -0.74
CA MET A 53 14.79 -3.35 -1.32
C MET A 53 14.08 -3.45 -2.66
N GLN A 54 12.91 -2.80 -2.77
CA GLN A 54 12.16 -2.65 -4.01
C GLN A 54 12.38 -1.25 -4.59
N GLU A 55 12.20 -1.11 -5.89
CA GLU A 55 12.54 0.10 -6.63
C GLU A 55 11.28 0.88 -7.07
N ASN A 56 11.42 2.21 -7.12
CA ASN A 56 10.65 3.13 -7.95
C ASN A 56 9.12 3.09 -7.77
N ARG A 57 8.65 2.88 -6.54
CA ARG A 57 7.22 2.88 -6.20
C ARG A 57 6.98 3.72 -4.95
N SER A 58 6.07 4.69 -5.06
CA SER A 58 5.59 5.45 -3.90
C SER A 58 4.56 4.65 -3.12
N PHE A 59 4.35 5.03 -1.85
CA PHE A 59 3.32 4.42 -1.01
C PHE A 59 1.94 4.51 -1.67
N ASP A 60 1.51 5.71 -2.10
CA ASP A 60 0.19 5.90 -2.70
C ASP A 60 -0.02 5.14 -4.01
N ASN A 61 1.06 4.88 -4.76
CA ASN A 61 0.98 4.07 -5.98
C ASN A 61 0.64 2.60 -5.70
N TYR A 62 1.16 2.01 -4.62
CA TYR A 62 0.87 0.63 -4.24
C TYR A 62 -0.34 0.51 -3.31
N PHE A 63 -0.41 1.38 -2.30
CA PHE A 63 -1.26 1.22 -1.12
C PHE A 63 -2.18 2.41 -0.86
N GLY A 64 -2.29 3.38 -1.78
CA GLY A 64 -3.22 4.50 -1.64
C GLY A 64 -4.70 4.08 -1.59
N THR A 65 -5.02 2.84 -1.99
CA THR A 65 -6.35 2.24 -1.87
C THR A 65 -6.45 1.18 -0.77
N LEU A 66 -5.41 0.98 0.04
CA LEU A 66 -5.40 -0.02 1.11
C LEU A 66 -6.45 0.34 2.18
N ARG A 67 -7.21 -0.66 2.64
CA ARG A 67 -8.17 -0.43 3.72
C ARG A 67 -7.42 -0.05 5.01
N GLY A 68 -7.81 1.06 5.62
CA GLY A 68 -7.18 1.57 6.85
C GLY A 68 -6.21 2.72 6.62
N VAL A 69 -5.74 2.96 5.39
CA VAL A 69 -5.07 4.23 5.06
C VAL A 69 -6.11 5.31 4.76
N ARG A 70 -5.77 6.59 4.99
CA ARG A 70 -6.62 7.69 4.51
C ARG A 70 -6.67 7.71 2.98
N GLY A 71 -5.49 7.60 2.36
CA GLY A 71 -5.30 7.42 0.92
C GLY A 71 -6.09 8.43 0.08
N PHE A 72 -6.55 7.99 -1.08
CA PHE A 72 -7.34 8.83 -1.99
C PHE A 72 -8.75 9.17 -1.47
N GLY A 73 -9.18 8.52 -0.38
CA GLY A 73 -10.45 8.78 0.30
C GLY A 73 -10.35 9.82 1.42
N ASP A 74 -9.20 10.48 1.60
CA ASP A 74 -9.00 11.47 2.66
C ASP A 74 -9.96 12.66 2.50
N ARG A 75 -10.79 12.88 3.52
CA ARG A 75 -11.74 14.00 3.57
C ARG A 75 -11.06 15.33 3.82
N PHE A 76 -9.85 15.32 4.35
CA PHE A 76 -9.06 16.51 4.70
C PHE A 76 -7.76 16.55 3.90
N GLY A 77 -7.87 16.33 2.58
CA GLY A 77 -6.73 16.45 1.67
C GLY A 77 -6.12 17.86 1.70
N ILE A 78 -4.83 17.96 1.41
CA ILE A 78 -4.10 19.23 1.38
C ILE A 78 -4.79 20.17 0.36
N PRO A 79 -5.22 21.37 0.76
CA PRO A 79 -5.83 22.32 -0.15
C PRO A 79 -4.78 22.93 -1.08
N LEU A 80 -5.10 22.98 -2.37
CA LEU A 80 -4.23 23.55 -3.40
C LEU A 80 -4.61 25.01 -3.73
N PRO A 81 -3.71 25.78 -4.37
CA PRO A 81 -4.00 27.12 -4.85
C PRO A 81 -5.09 27.08 -5.95
N ASN A 82 -6.35 27.37 -5.58
CA ASN A 82 -7.62 27.27 -6.33
C ASN A 82 -8.71 26.43 -5.62
N ALA A 83 -8.49 26.02 -4.36
CA ALA A 83 -9.41 25.21 -3.58
C ALA A 83 -9.66 23.80 -4.15
N LEU A 84 -8.78 23.31 -5.04
CA LEU A 84 -8.76 21.90 -5.42
C LEU A 84 -8.07 21.07 -4.34
N PRO A 85 -8.46 19.79 -4.16
CA PRO A 85 -7.72 18.88 -3.31
C PRO A 85 -6.39 18.48 -3.97
N VAL A 86 -5.41 18.05 -3.17
CA VAL A 86 -4.09 17.55 -3.64
C VAL A 86 -4.16 16.47 -4.71
N TRP A 87 -5.29 15.78 -4.82
CA TRP A 87 -5.54 14.77 -5.84
C TRP A 87 -5.80 15.36 -7.24
N GLN A 88 -6.14 16.65 -7.35
CA GLN A 88 -6.47 17.31 -8.61
C GLN A 88 -5.33 18.26 -9.00
N GLN A 89 -4.30 17.73 -9.67
CA GLN A 89 -3.08 18.47 -10.01
C GLN A 89 -3.00 18.82 -11.49
N ARG A 90 -2.19 19.81 -11.86
CA ARG A 90 -1.99 20.19 -13.26
C ARG A 90 -0.65 19.64 -13.78
N ASN A 91 -0.63 19.13 -15.00
CA ASN A 91 0.61 18.77 -15.68
C ASN A 91 1.30 20.00 -16.29
N ALA A 92 2.42 19.78 -16.99
CA ALA A 92 3.19 20.86 -17.62
C ALA A 92 2.41 21.67 -18.67
N THR A 93 1.35 21.12 -19.27
CA THR A 93 0.48 21.83 -20.23
C THR A 93 -0.68 22.57 -19.55
N GLY A 94 -0.81 22.45 -18.23
CA GLY A 94 -1.93 23.02 -17.45
C GLY A 94 -3.17 22.13 -17.39
N ALA A 95 -3.17 20.98 -18.05
CA ALA A 95 -4.27 20.03 -18.01
C ALA A 95 -4.40 19.38 -16.63
N LEU A 96 -5.64 19.23 -16.16
CA LEU A 96 -5.94 18.62 -14.87
C LEU A 96 -5.77 17.09 -14.95
N VAL A 97 -5.13 16.52 -13.94
CA VAL A 97 -4.86 15.09 -13.80
C VAL A 97 -5.32 14.65 -12.41
N LEU A 98 -6.20 13.66 -12.38
CA LEU A 98 -6.70 13.01 -11.16
C LEU A 98 -5.95 11.69 -10.94
N PRO A 99 -5.95 11.12 -9.72
CA PRO A 99 -5.44 9.78 -9.52
C PRO A 99 -6.28 8.81 -10.36
N TYR A 100 -5.62 7.89 -11.06
CA TYR A 100 -6.30 6.95 -11.94
C TYR A 100 -5.80 5.53 -11.73
N HIS A 101 -6.73 4.58 -11.88
CA HIS A 101 -6.44 3.17 -11.71
C HIS A 101 -5.65 2.64 -12.92
N LEU A 102 -4.49 2.06 -12.62
CA LEU A 102 -3.73 1.21 -13.51
C LEU A 102 -4.39 -0.17 -13.56
N ASP A 103 -5.10 -0.46 -14.65
CA ASP A 103 -5.99 -1.59 -14.82
C ASP A 103 -5.36 -2.66 -15.73
N GLY A 104 -4.99 -3.79 -15.11
CA GLY A 104 -4.36 -4.91 -15.83
C GLY A 104 -5.22 -5.46 -16.97
N SER A 105 -6.56 -5.42 -16.84
CA SER A 105 -7.47 -5.89 -17.89
C SER A 105 -7.45 -5.03 -19.15
N LYS A 106 -7.03 -3.76 -19.01
CA LYS A 106 -6.83 -2.80 -20.12
C LYS A 106 -5.40 -2.76 -20.61
N GLY A 107 -4.50 -3.57 -20.05
CA GLY A 107 -3.10 -3.69 -20.45
C GLY A 107 -2.22 -2.49 -20.08
N ASN A 108 -2.69 -1.54 -19.28
CA ASN A 108 -1.95 -0.32 -18.92
C ASN A 108 -1.22 -0.41 -17.57
N ALA A 109 -1.44 -1.47 -16.78
CA ALA A 109 -0.90 -1.58 -15.43
C ALA A 109 0.57 -2.00 -15.38
N GLN A 110 0.90 -3.21 -15.85
CA GLN A 110 2.25 -3.76 -15.75
C GLN A 110 3.26 -3.10 -16.70
N ARG A 111 2.75 -2.41 -17.74
CA ARG A 111 3.56 -1.71 -18.76
C ARG A 111 3.61 -0.20 -18.54
N VAL A 112 3.14 0.29 -17.39
CA VAL A 112 3.20 1.71 -17.08
C VAL A 112 4.65 2.18 -17.15
N SER A 113 4.89 3.26 -17.90
CA SER A 113 6.21 3.87 -17.97
C SER A 113 6.62 4.42 -16.60
N GLY A 114 7.94 4.41 -16.34
CA GLY A 114 8.49 5.05 -15.15
C GLY A 114 8.25 6.56 -15.13
N THR A 115 8.56 7.16 -13.98
CA THR A 115 8.57 8.61 -13.79
C THR A 115 10.02 9.09 -13.74
N PRO A 116 10.30 10.39 -13.95
CA PRO A 116 11.59 10.98 -13.56
C PRO A 116 11.93 10.71 -12.07
N HIS A 117 13.19 10.38 -11.77
CA HIS A 117 13.66 9.99 -10.43
C HIS A 117 14.98 10.69 -10.03
N SER A 118 15.36 11.78 -10.70
CA SER A 118 16.49 12.61 -10.29
C SER A 118 16.17 13.40 -9.01
N TRP A 119 17.21 13.90 -8.37
CA TRP A 119 17.06 14.80 -7.22
C TRP A 119 16.21 16.03 -7.57
N ASP A 120 16.52 16.69 -8.69
CA ASP A 120 15.87 17.94 -9.08
C ASP A 120 14.39 17.74 -9.39
N ASP A 121 14.02 16.69 -10.13
CA ASP A 121 12.62 16.42 -10.39
C ASP A 121 11.85 16.02 -9.12
N GLY A 122 12.51 15.36 -8.15
CA GLY A 122 11.96 15.08 -6.83
C GLY A 122 11.68 16.35 -6.02
N GLN A 123 12.68 17.21 -5.89
CA GLN A 123 12.57 18.47 -5.15
C GLN A 123 11.53 19.41 -5.76
N ASN A 124 11.49 19.48 -7.09
CA ASN A 124 10.52 20.30 -7.81
C ASN A 124 9.08 19.76 -7.69
N ALA A 125 8.88 18.44 -7.70
CA ALA A 125 7.58 17.83 -7.47
C ALA A 125 7.08 18.03 -6.03
N TRP A 126 7.99 17.95 -5.05
CA TRP A 126 7.73 18.18 -3.63
C TRP A 126 7.30 19.63 -3.35
N ASP A 127 7.83 20.59 -4.10
CA ASP A 127 7.47 22.02 -4.07
C ASP A 127 7.44 22.60 -2.64
N GLY A 128 8.54 22.42 -1.90
CA GLY A 128 8.65 22.99 -0.55
C GLY A 128 7.62 22.44 0.45
N GLY A 129 6.99 21.30 0.18
CA GLY A 129 5.92 20.73 1.00
C GLY A 129 4.50 21.00 0.47
N ARG A 130 4.34 21.73 -0.63
CA ARG A 130 3.01 22.05 -1.19
C ARG A 130 2.39 20.90 -1.99
N MET A 131 3.20 19.97 -2.51
CA MET A 131 2.78 18.69 -3.08
C MET A 131 1.82 18.74 -4.28
N TYR A 132 1.83 19.80 -5.11
CA TYR A 132 0.90 19.94 -6.23
C TYR A 132 1.53 19.94 -7.63
N GLN A 133 2.84 19.64 -7.71
CA GLN A 133 3.61 19.71 -8.95
C GLN A 133 4.00 18.32 -9.49
N TRP A 134 3.39 17.24 -8.99
CA TRP A 134 3.78 15.87 -9.35
C TRP A 134 3.62 15.60 -10.86
N PRO A 135 2.47 15.82 -11.50
CA PRO A 135 2.34 15.58 -12.94
C PRO A 135 3.24 16.46 -13.80
N ARG A 136 3.66 17.62 -13.30
CA ARG A 136 4.53 18.57 -14.02
C ARG A 136 5.96 18.07 -14.10
N TYR A 137 6.52 17.57 -13.00
CA TYR A 137 7.93 17.15 -12.93
C TYR A 137 8.12 15.63 -12.99
N LYS A 138 7.08 14.85 -12.73
CA LYS A 138 7.11 13.38 -12.69
C LYS A 138 6.25 12.71 -13.76
N ASN A 139 5.73 13.49 -14.71
CA ASN A 139 4.76 13.07 -15.75
C ASN A 139 3.42 12.62 -15.17
N THR A 140 2.41 12.47 -16.02
CA THR A 140 1.05 12.05 -15.61
C THR A 140 1.02 10.67 -14.95
N ALA A 141 1.98 9.79 -15.27
CA ALA A 141 2.15 8.48 -14.65
C ALA A 141 2.31 8.53 -13.12
N SER A 142 2.78 9.66 -12.56
CA SER A 142 2.86 9.88 -11.11
C SER A 142 1.50 9.85 -10.40
N MET A 143 0.40 10.04 -11.14
CA MET A 143 -0.97 9.97 -10.61
C MET A 143 -1.60 8.58 -10.79
N GLY A 144 -0.89 7.62 -11.41
CA GLY A 144 -1.37 6.26 -11.53
C GLY A 144 -1.28 5.52 -10.18
N TYR A 145 -2.27 4.70 -9.86
CA TYR A 145 -2.23 3.80 -8.70
C TYR A 145 -2.69 2.39 -9.06
N PHE A 146 -2.17 1.40 -8.35
CA PHE A 146 -2.62 0.01 -8.42
C PHE A 146 -3.69 -0.28 -7.38
N ARG A 147 -4.48 -1.33 -7.64
CA ARG A 147 -5.33 -1.96 -6.62
C ARG A 147 -4.80 -3.35 -6.29
N GLU A 148 -5.42 -3.98 -5.32
CA GLU A 148 -5.15 -5.38 -4.94
C GLU A 148 -5.23 -6.34 -6.13
N SER A 149 -6.07 -6.06 -7.13
CA SER A 149 -6.16 -6.86 -8.36
C SER A 149 -4.87 -6.93 -9.16
N GLU A 150 -4.05 -5.87 -9.14
CA GLU A 150 -2.77 -5.84 -9.86
C GLU A 150 -1.59 -6.23 -8.98
N LEU A 151 -1.71 -6.08 -7.66
CA LEU A 151 -0.64 -6.35 -6.68
C LEU A 151 -1.08 -7.34 -5.58
N PRO A 152 -1.61 -8.53 -5.93
CA PRO A 152 -2.24 -9.42 -4.96
C PRO A 152 -1.26 -9.91 -3.89
N PHE A 153 0.02 -10.09 -4.23
CA PHE A 153 1.03 -10.52 -3.27
C PHE A 153 1.36 -9.41 -2.26
N GLN A 154 1.54 -8.17 -2.72
CA GLN A 154 1.90 -7.03 -1.88
C GLN A 154 0.76 -6.68 -0.92
N PHE A 155 -0.49 -6.69 -1.40
CA PHE A 155 -1.67 -6.50 -0.54
C PHE A 155 -1.82 -7.63 0.48
N ALA A 156 -1.63 -8.88 0.07
CA ALA A 156 -1.61 -10.01 0.99
C ALA A 156 -0.53 -9.87 2.07
N LEU A 157 0.67 -9.40 1.70
CA LEU A 157 1.77 -9.20 2.64
C LEU A 157 1.41 -8.14 3.69
N VAL A 158 1.01 -6.94 3.27
CA VAL A 158 0.70 -5.83 4.19
C VAL A 158 -0.55 -6.07 5.03
N ASN A 159 -1.46 -6.95 4.59
CA ASN A 159 -2.60 -7.41 5.39
C ASN A 159 -2.21 -8.47 6.44
N SER A 160 -0.98 -8.98 6.41
CA SER A 160 -0.48 -10.02 7.32
C SER A 160 0.58 -9.53 8.32
N VAL A 161 1.19 -8.37 8.07
CA VAL A 161 2.26 -7.79 8.90
C VAL A 161 2.07 -6.28 9.06
N SER A 162 2.93 -5.64 9.84
CA SER A 162 2.90 -4.18 9.99
C SER A 162 3.41 -3.47 8.73
N ILE A 163 2.82 -2.33 8.42
CA ILE A 163 3.23 -1.42 7.33
C ILE A 163 3.48 -0.01 7.92
N CYS A 164 4.44 0.72 7.35
CA CYS A 164 4.68 2.14 7.67
C CYS A 164 4.62 2.97 6.38
N ALA A 165 4.19 4.23 6.50
CA ALA A 165 4.05 5.20 5.43
C ALA A 165 4.74 6.50 5.83
#